data_AF-A0A1H9G6U8-F1
#
_entry.id   AF-A0A1H9G6U8-F1
#
_cell.length_a   1.000
_cell.length_b   1.000
_cell.length_c   1.000
_cell.angle_alpha   90.00
_cell.angle_beta   90.00
_cell.angle_gamma   90.00
#
_symmetry.space_group_name_H-M   'P 1'
#
loop_
_entity.id
_entity.type
_entity.pdbx_description
1 polymer ?
#
loop_
_entity_poly.entity_id
_entity_poly.type
_entity_poly.pdbx_seq_one_letter_code
_entity_poly.pdbx_strand_id
1 'polypeptide(L)'
;MALYKNGSITIKSEDIERVMAAKPENTSNARAYFKQTKLKNSTHISAAELKKEYGNVPVIVRGDNGIVPKHGVDATDIVPMPIEIDDKISAVDMDELERATDQGVNQIVDEYLDQHSDMVRETTNALCCQAHRGKIDYMMKSGGELIRYKVDYGDVTKLTLEESLAGLTRGQAIAVLTKMAQQAKKNGVGGPGEFVAGAKVYEKFVDLLTKAELDSQIKDESLNMGSFKVIMDNDSYTDIENGNKVTKSLCDDYEIVYRALNAGQKLCFLRLDDVVQRSAVPVYSFTVKGDDQRGTKLYTKSKPFPLINTKGIVWAEFAQTASFKVKFGAGANGTLAATVDNETIESGAEVEAGKTVVLTATPSDNYEVKAWSGKSKDSLVETGTNEMSIEVEGPVQVSVSFKATN
;
A
#
# COMPACT_ATOMS: atom_id res chain seq x y z
N MET A 1 26.18 25.36 -5.13
CA MET A 1 26.60 25.91 -6.45
C MET A 1 27.62 24.97 -7.02
N ALA A 2 27.19 24.09 -7.93
CA ALA A 2 28.04 23.10 -8.57
C ALA A 2 29.16 23.81 -9.34
N LEU A 3 30.40 23.38 -9.13
CA LEU A 3 31.55 23.96 -9.84
C LEU A 3 31.91 23.01 -10.99
N TYR A 4 31.71 23.46 -12.22
CA TYR A 4 32.32 22.83 -13.40
C TYR A 4 33.79 23.29 -13.46
N LYS A 5 34.73 22.40 -13.19
CA LYS A 5 36.17 22.71 -13.26
C LYS A 5 36.94 21.49 -13.74
N ASN A 6 37.80 21.67 -14.74
CA ASN A 6 38.68 20.65 -15.32
C ASN A 6 37.96 19.38 -15.84
N GLY A 7 36.80 19.56 -16.52
CA GLY A 7 36.06 18.47 -17.16
C GLY A 7 35.37 17.50 -16.19
N SER A 8 35.01 17.99 -14.99
CA SER A 8 34.23 17.23 -14.01
C SER A 8 33.27 18.14 -13.25
N ILE A 9 32.06 17.66 -13.00
CA ILE A 9 31.08 18.33 -12.14
C ILE A 9 31.35 17.95 -10.70
N THR A 10 31.39 18.94 -9.81
CA THR A 10 31.39 18.70 -8.35
C THR A 10 30.03 19.07 -7.77
N ILE A 11 29.33 18.07 -7.23
CA ILE A 11 28.11 18.29 -6.45
C ILE A 11 28.49 18.67 -5.02
N LYS A 12 27.84 19.72 -4.49
CA LYS A 12 28.01 20.15 -3.10
C LYS A 12 26.80 19.79 -2.25
N SER A 13 27.00 19.79 -0.94
CA SER A 13 25.92 19.57 0.03
C SER A 13 24.77 20.59 -0.13
N GLU A 14 25.08 21.85 -0.50
CA GLU A 14 24.04 22.87 -0.68
C GLU A 14 23.14 22.59 -1.89
N ASP A 15 23.64 21.88 -2.91
CA ASP A 15 22.84 21.50 -4.08
C ASP A 15 21.84 20.40 -3.70
N ILE A 16 22.26 19.45 -2.86
CA ILE A 16 21.38 18.41 -2.30
C ILE A 16 20.31 19.04 -1.40
N GLU A 17 20.70 19.95 -0.51
CA GLU A 17 19.76 20.64 0.38
C GLU A 17 18.71 21.44 -0.40
N ARG A 18 19.13 22.12 -1.48
CA ARG A 18 18.20 22.84 -2.38
C ARG A 18 17.18 21.89 -2.99
N VAL A 19 17.63 20.80 -3.60
CA VAL A 19 16.75 19.82 -4.26
C VAL A 19 15.80 19.18 -3.24
N MET A 20 16.32 18.73 -2.10
CA MET A 20 15.51 18.10 -1.05
C MET A 20 14.50 19.06 -0.43
N ALA A 21 14.81 20.35 -0.31
CA ALA A 21 13.88 21.36 0.21
C ALA A 21 12.79 21.76 -0.81
N ALA A 22 13.07 21.62 -2.11
CA ALA A 22 12.11 21.89 -3.17
C ALA A 22 11.14 20.73 -3.43
N LYS A 23 11.45 19.51 -2.96
CA LYS A 23 10.60 18.34 -3.17
C LYS A 23 9.24 18.48 -2.48
N PRO A 24 8.16 18.05 -3.14
CA PRO A 24 6.84 18.03 -2.52
C PRO A 24 6.81 17.09 -1.32
N GLU A 25 5.87 17.34 -0.41
CA GLU A 25 5.62 16.45 0.72
C GLU A 25 5.33 15.02 0.23
N ASN A 26 5.87 14.02 0.94
CA ASN A 26 5.65 12.64 0.58
C ASN A 26 4.21 12.22 0.97
N THR A 27 3.41 11.88 -0.03
CA THR A 27 2.00 11.51 0.10
C THR A 27 1.76 10.03 0.41
N SER A 28 2.82 9.21 0.47
CA SER A 28 2.73 7.79 0.84
C SER A 28 2.08 7.62 2.22
N ASN A 29 0.98 6.86 2.28
CA ASN A 29 0.31 6.56 3.52
C ASN A 29 1.24 5.83 4.50
N ALA A 30 2.01 4.85 4.03
CA ALA A 30 2.97 4.11 4.83
C ALA A 30 4.06 5.03 5.39
N ARG A 31 4.59 5.95 4.58
CA ARG A 31 5.58 6.94 5.05
C ARG A 31 5.00 7.91 6.07
N ALA A 32 3.76 8.35 5.88
CA ALA A 32 3.08 9.31 6.75
C ALA A 32 2.90 8.79 8.19
N TYR A 33 2.87 7.46 8.39
CA TYR A 33 2.83 6.85 9.71
C TYR A 33 4.08 7.20 10.57
N PHE A 34 5.24 7.36 9.93
CA PHE A 34 6.51 7.68 10.58
C PHE A 34 6.72 9.19 10.74
N LYS A 35 5.97 9.81 11.65
CA LYS A 35 6.01 11.27 11.90
C LYS A 35 7.35 11.77 12.44
N GLN A 36 8.12 10.89 13.09
CA GLN A 36 9.45 11.24 13.61
C GLN A 36 10.54 10.71 12.69
N THR A 37 11.37 11.61 12.17
CA THR A 37 12.63 11.26 11.51
C THR A 37 13.78 11.43 12.50
N LYS A 38 14.66 10.43 12.63
CA LYS A 38 15.84 10.50 13.51
C LYS A 38 17.12 10.15 12.76
N LEU A 39 18.14 10.99 12.91
CA LEU A 39 19.49 10.70 12.43
C LEU A 39 20.25 9.96 13.53
N LYS A 40 20.81 8.79 13.21
CA LYS A 40 21.59 7.98 14.13
C LYS A 40 22.97 7.68 13.57
N ASN A 41 24.00 8.22 14.21
CA ASN A 41 25.41 7.98 13.84
C ASN A 41 25.92 6.57 14.22
N SER A 42 25.05 5.58 14.24
CA SER A 42 25.37 4.15 14.42
C SER A 42 25.17 3.41 13.10
N THR A 43 25.93 2.35 12.88
CA THR A 43 25.78 1.43 11.73
C THR A 43 24.78 0.31 12.01
N HIS A 44 24.44 0.08 13.28
CA HIS A 44 23.53 -0.96 13.75
C HIS A 44 22.47 -0.37 14.68
N ILE A 45 21.34 -1.08 14.78
CA ILE A 45 20.30 -0.84 15.77
C ILE A 45 20.07 -2.13 16.54
N SER A 46 20.16 -2.04 17.87
CA SER A 46 19.87 -3.18 18.73
C SER A 46 18.40 -3.59 18.61
N ALA A 47 18.13 -4.89 18.49
CA ALA A 47 16.78 -5.43 18.54
C ALA A 47 16.05 -5.07 19.85
N ALA A 48 16.80 -4.85 20.95
CA ALA A 48 16.26 -4.35 22.21
C ALA A 48 15.62 -2.95 22.08
N GLU A 49 16.10 -2.10 21.17
CA GLU A 49 15.50 -0.79 20.93
C GLU A 49 14.15 -0.90 20.21
N LEU A 50 13.95 -1.95 19.42
CA LEU A 50 12.67 -2.25 18.77
C LEU A 50 11.62 -2.69 19.78
N LYS A 51 12.03 -3.51 20.75
CA LYS A 51 11.16 -4.13 21.74
C LYS A 51 11.10 -3.38 23.07
N LYS A 52 11.49 -2.09 23.11
CA LYS A 52 11.33 -1.30 24.35
C LYS A 52 9.86 -1.23 24.71
N GLU A 53 9.48 -1.97 25.75
CA GLU A 53 8.16 -1.88 26.35
C GLU A 53 8.07 -0.56 27.12
N TYR A 54 7.49 0.46 26.50
CA TYR A 54 7.08 1.67 27.20
C TYR A 54 5.82 1.36 28.01
N GLY A 55 6.01 0.70 29.16
CA GLY A 55 4.94 0.45 30.14
C GLY A 55 4.91 1.52 31.23
N ASN A 56 3.83 1.54 32.00
CA ASN A 56 3.77 2.34 33.22
C ASN A 56 4.78 1.77 34.23
N VAL A 57 5.60 2.65 34.79
CA VAL A 57 6.49 2.30 35.91
C VAL A 57 5.71 2.53 37.21
N PRO A 58 5.70 1.56 38.16
CA PRO A 58 4.99 1.76 39.41
C PRO A 58 5.59 2.94 40.19
N VAL A 59 4.72 3.68 40.88
CA VAL A 59 5.15 4.72 41.81
C VAL A 59 5.84 4.07 43.01
N ILE A 60 7.00 4.59 43.40
CA ILE A 60 7.76 4.10 44.56
C ILE A 60 7.37 4.86 45.83
N VAL A 61 7.48 4.20 46.98
CA VAL A 61 7.32 4.84 48.28
C VAL A 61 8.49 5.82 48.49
N ARG A 62 8.24 6.93 49.20
CA ARG A 62 9.29 7.92 49.50
C ARG A 62 10.43 7.26 50.29
N GLY A 63 11.65 7.38 49.78
CA GLY A 63 12.87 6.89 50.42
C GLY A 63 13.41 5.56 49.87
N ASP A 64 12.65 4.88 49.01
CA ASP A 64 13.10 3.64 48.37
C ASP A 64 13.89 3.87 47.06
N ASN A 65 14.60 2.83 46.64
CA ASN A 65 15.33 2.82 45.38
C ASN A 65 14.38 2.87 44.17
N GLY A 66 14.75 3.66 43.18
CA GLY A 66 14.04 3.76 41.91
C GLY A 66 14.07 2.46 41.11
N ILE A 67 13.08 2.29 40.24
CA ILE A 67 12.99 1.13 39.35
C ILE A 67 13.95 1.35 38.17
N VAL A 68 14.86 0.39 37.97
CA VAL A 68 15.71 0.34 36.78
C VAL A 68 14.83 -0.11 35.60
N PRO A 69 14.75 0.67 34.50
CA PRO A 69 14.00 0.25 33.32
C PRO A 69 14.53 -1.08 32.78
N LYS A 70 13.65 -2.06 32.60
CA LYS A 70 13.99 -3.30 31.89
C LYS A 70 14.27 -2.96 30.43
N HIS A 71 15.55 -2.89 30.08
CA HIS A 71 15.96 -2.88 28.68
C HIS A 71 15.89 -4.34 28.23
N GLY A 72 15.10 -4.64 27.18
CA GLY A 72 14.99 -5.99 26.66
C GLY A 72 16.38 -6.59 26.38
N VAL A 73 16.63 -7.81 26.85
CA VAL A 73 17.92 -8.47 26.69
C VAL A 73 17.93 -9.21 25.35
N ASP A 74 17.85 -8.47 24.26
CA ASP A 74 18.12 -9.00 22.93
C ASP A 74 19.46 -8.40 22.46
N ALA A 75 20.52 -9.19 22.57
CA ALA A 75 21.89 -8.80 22.22
C ALA A 75 22.16 -8.84 20.70
N THR A 76 21.15 -9.14 19.88
CA THR A 76 21.31 -9.22 18.43
C THR A 76 21.13 -7.84 17.83
N ASP A 77 22.20 -7.34 17.22
CA ASP A 77 22.17 -6.09 16.46
C ASP A 77 21.64 -6.34 15.05
N ILE A 78 20.66 -5.52 14.65
CA ILE A 78 20.20 -5.47 13.27
C ILE A 78 21.09 -4.49 12.54
N VAL A 79 21.58 -4.91 11.38
CA VAL A 79 22.41 -4.08 10.49
C VAL A 79 21.57 -3.73 9.28
N PRO A 80 21.00 -2.51 9.22
CA PRO A 80 20.34 -2.02 8.03
C PRO A 80 21.29 -2.02 6.83
N MET A 81 20.76 -2.30 5.65
CA MET A 81 21.51 -2.23 4.40
C MET A 81 21.31 -0.85 3.75
N PRO A 82 22.35 -0.26 3.13
CA PRO A 82 22.24 1.02 2.44
C PRO A 82 21.52 0.88 1.11
N ILE A 83 20.91 1.98 0.68
CA ILE A 83 20.51 2.23 -0.71
C ILE A 83 21.70 2.92 -1.36
N GLU A 84 22.23 2.33 -2.43
CA GLU A 84 23.31 2.92 -3.23
C GLU A 84 22.90 2.94 -4.70
N ILE A 85 23.02 4.13 -5.31
CA ILE A 85 22.74 4.39 -6.71
C ILE A 85 24.07 4.79 -7.35
N ASP A 86 24.48 4.05 -8.37
CA ASP A 86 25.64 4.33 -9.21
C ASP A 86 25.12 4.74 -10.59
N ASP A 87 25.30 6.02 -10.91
CA ASP A 87 24.91 6.60 -12.19
C ASP A 87 26.09 7.40 -12.78
N LYS A 88 25.92 7.91 -14.00
CA LYS A 88 26.98 8.59 -14.73
C LYS A 88 26.44 9.72 -15.58
N ILE A 89 26.99 10.91 -15.36
CA ILE A 89 26.86 12.04 -16.27
C ILE A 89 27.82 11.78 -17.43
N SER A 90 27.29 11.47 -18.61
CA SER A 90 28.08 10.99 -19.75
C SER A 90 28.91 12.11 -20.37
N ALA A 91 29.93 11.76 -21.18
CA ALA A 91 30.70 12.76 -21.91
C ALA A 91 29.84 13.62 -22.86
N VAL A 92 28.76 13.05 -23.41
CA VAL A 92 27.82 13.79 -24.26
C VAL A 92 27.08 14.84 -23.43
N ASP A 93 26.57 14.45 -22.27
CA ASP A 93 25.89 15.39 -21.36
C ASP A 93 26.88 16.48 -20.89
N MET A 94 28.14 16.11 -20.67
CA MET A 94 29.20 17.05 -20.28
C MET A 94 29.53 18.08 -21.37
N ASP A 95 29.52 17.68 -22.65
CA ASP A 95 29.71 18.61 -23.77
C ASP A 95 28.52 19.60 -23.87
N GLU A 96 27.29 19.13 -23.61
CA GLU A 96 26.11 20.00 -23.54
C GLU A 96 26.19 20.96 -22.34
N LEU A 97 26.63 20.47 -21.19
CA LEU A 97 26.86 21.25 -19.98
C LEU A 97 27.92 22.34 -20.15
N GLU A 98 29.02 22.06 -20.86
CA GLU A 98 30.07 23.03 -21.14
C GLU A 98 29.57 24.19 -22.02
N ARG A 99 28.61 23.90 -22.91
CA ARG A 99 27.98 24.91 -23.76
C ARG A 99 26.83 25.64 -23.05
N ALA A 100 26.40 25.17 -21.89
CA ALA A 100 25.34 25.76 -21.10
C ALA A 100 25.85 26.93 -20.25
N THR A 101 24.92 27.79 -19.82
CA THR A 101 25.22 28.80 -18.81
C THR A 101 25.34 28.14 -17.43
N ASP A 102 25.92 28.84 -16.45
CA ASP A 102 25.99 28.36 -15.06
C ASP A 102 24.60 27.95 -14.51
N GLN A 103 23.53 28.61 -14.96
CA GLN A 103 22.16 28.26 -14.61
C GLN A 103 21.72 26.93 -15.25
N GLY A 104 22.08 26.68 -16.51
CA GLY A 104 21.78 25.42 -17.19
C GLY A 104 22.51 24.21 -16.58
N VAL A 105 23.76 24.40 -16.15
CA VAL A 105 24.51 23.36 -15.44
C VAL A 105 23.83 22.98 -14.12
N ASN A 106 23.37 23.96 -13.34
CA ASN A 106 22.65 23.68 -12.10
C ASN A 106 21.31 22.95 -12.36
N GLN A 107 20.59 23.30 -13.44
CA GLN A 107 19.32 22.64 -13.78
C GLN A 107 19.50 21.15 -14.08
N ILE A 108 20.52 20.79 -14.85
CA ILE A 108 20.80 19.38 -15.18
C ILE A 108 21.26 18.61 -13.95
N VAL A 109 22.12 19.20 -13.12
CA VAL A 109 22.54 18.56 -11.84
C VAL A 109 21.34 18.35 -10.93
N ASP A 110 20.42 19.32 -10.86
CA ASP A 110 19.21 19.21 -10.06
C ASP A 110 18.29 18.09 -10.58
N GLU A 111 18.19 17.89 -11.90
CA GLU A 111 17.43 16.79 -12.52
C GLU A 111 17.94 15.39 -12.11
N TYR A 112 19.26 15.16 -12.19
CA TYR A 112 19.87 13.90 -11.73
C TYR A 112 19.66 13.69 -10.22
N LEU A 113 19.87 14.74 -9.42
CA LEU A 113 19.66 14.67 -7.96
C LEU A 113 18.19 14.43 -7.60
N ASP A 114 17.26 15.00 -8.37
CA ASP A 114 15.84 14.80 -8.20
C ASP A 114 15.46 13.35 -8.46
N GLN A 115 15.90 12.78 -9.59
CA GLN A 115 15.65 11.39 -9.95
C GLN A 115 16.21 10.42 -8.91
N HIS A 116 17.46 10.63 -8.48
CA HIS A 116 18.09 9.81 -7.45
C HIS A 116 17.35 9.88 -6.11
N SER A 117 16.94 11.08 -5.73
CA SER A 117 16.21 11.30 -4.48
C SER A 117 14.81 10.67 -4.53
N ASP A 118 14.15 10.66 -5.69
CA ASP A 118 12.88 9.93 -5.87
C ASP A 118 13.09 8.42 -5.78
N MET A 119 14.14 7.87 -6.37
CA MET A 119 14.49 6.44 -6.21
C MET A 119 14.72 6.07 -4.74
N VAL A 120 15.43 6.91 -3.97
CA VAL A 120 15.59 6.73 -2.52
C VAL A 120 14.26 6.80 -1.80
N ARG A 121 13.39 7.76 -2.18
CA ARG A 121 12.06 7.94 -1.57
C ARG A 121 11.17 6.73 -1.81
N GLU A 122 11.07 6.24 -3.03
CA GLU A 122 10.23 5.09 -3.37
C GLU A 122 10.73 3.80 -2.70
N THR A 123 12.05 3.61 -2.63
CA THR A 123 12.62 2.49 -1.87
C THR A 123 12.30 2.62 -0.38
N THR A 124 12.38 3.83 0.17
CA THR A 124 12.01 4.09 1.57
C THR A 124 10.53 3.81 1.83
N ASN A 125 9.65 4.20 0.90
CA ASN A 125 8.21 3.92 0.97
C ASN A 125 7.95 2.41 0.97
N ALA A 126 8.61 1.65 0.08
CA ALA A 126 8.50 0.20 0.05
C ALA A 126 8.90 -0.45 1.39
N LEU A 127 10.03 -0.02 1.98
CA LEU A 127 10.45 -0.49 3.30
C LEU A 127 9.44 -0.12 4.40
N CYS A 128 8.83 1.06 4.32
CA CYS A 128 7.76 1.48 5.22
C CYS A 128 6.53 0.59 5.07
N CYS A 129 6.08 0.27 3.86
CA CYS A 129 4.95 -0.63 3.61
C CYS A 129 5.18 -2.00 4.23
N GLN A 130 6.35 -2.60 3.97
CA GLN A 130 6.68 -3.91 4.53
C GLN A 130 6.74 -3.88 6.05
N ALA A 131 7.34 -2.84 6.65
CA ALA A 131 7.42 -2.71 8.11
C ALA A 131 6.05 -2.79 8.80
N HIS A 132 4.97 -2.30 8.18
CA HIS A 132 3.60 -2.42 8.73
C HIS A 132 3.11 -3.87 8.90
N ARG A 133 3.72 -4.83 8.21
CA ARG A 133 3.47 -6.27 8.36
C ARG A 133 4.31 -6.92 9.47
N GLY A 134 5.09 -6.14 10.22
CA GLY A 134 5.97 -6.62 11.28
C GLY A 134 7.29 -7.20 10.77
N LYS A 135 7.57 -7.14 9.45
CA LYS A 135 8.81 -7.63 8.86
C LYS A 135 9.21 -6.83 7.64
N ILE A 136 10.50 -6.64 7.42
CA ILE A 136 11.05 -6.25 6.12
C ILE A 136 11.52 -7.52 5.44
N ASP A 137 11.15 -7.69 4.18
CA ASP A 137 11.64 -8.74 3.32
C ASP A 137 11.80 -8.10 1.94
N TYR A 138 12.97 -7.51 1.69
CA TYR A 138 13.21 -6.68 0.52
C TYR A 138 14.37 -7.25 -0.31
N MET A 139 14.36 -7.01 -1.63
CA MET A 139 15.45 -7.47 -2.49
C MET A 139 16.71 -6.62 -2.26
N MET A 140 17.85 -7.28 -2.09
CA MET A 140 19.17 -6.67 -2.09
C MET A 140 20.08 -7.35 -3.11
N LYS A 141 20.99 -6.58 -3.71
CA LYS A 141 22.00 -7.11 -4.60
C LYS A 141 23.22 -7.54 -3.78
N SER A 142 23.67 -8.78 -3.96
CA SER A 142 24.91 -9.30 -3.36
C SER A 142 25.63 -10.16 -4.38
N GLY A 143 26.88 -9.82 -4.70
CA GLY A 143 27.68 -10.61 -5.65
C GLY A 143 27.11 -10.68 -7.08
N GLY A 144 26.23 -9.75 -7.46
CA GLY A 144 25.54 -9.77 -8.76
C GLY A 144 24.20 -10.50 -8.76
N GLU A 145 23.89 -11.25 -7.69
CA GLU A 145 22.61 -11.92 -7.51
C GLU A 145 21.66 -11.07 -6.65
N LEU A 146 20.36 -11.29 -6.81
CA LEU A 146 19.33 -10.72 -5.95
C LEU A 146 19.01 -11.71 -4.83
N ILE A 147 19.23 -11.28 -3.60
CA ILE A 147 18.95 -12.04 -2.39
C ILE A 147 18.01 -11.24 -1.47
N ARG A 148 17.35 -11.93 -0.52
CA ARG A 148 16.39 -11.28 0.38
C ARG A 148 17.06 -10.72 1.64
N TYR A 149 16.91 -9.43 1.85
CA TYR A 149 17.20 -8.73 3.09
C TYR A 149 16.01 -8.83 4.03
N LYS A 150 16.18 -9.55 5.15
CA LYS A 150 15.11 -9.84 6.10
C LYS A 150 15.35 -9.18 7.45
N VAL A 151 14.33 -8.51 7.97
CA VAL A 151 14.29 -7.98 9.34
C VAL A 151 12.95 -8.34 9.95
N ASP A 152 12.99 -8.80 11.20
CA ASP A 152 11.80 -9.17 11.95
C ASP A 152 11.59 -8.20 13.12
N TYR A 153 10.44 -7.53 13.15
CA TYR A 153 10.00 -6.66 14.26
C TYR A 153 9.11 -7.41 15.26
N GLY A 154 8.73 -8.64 14.95
CA GLY A 154 7.75 -9.46 15.65
C GLY A 154 6.39 -9.47 14.96
N ASP A 155 5.51 -10.34 15.43
CA ASP A 155 4.19 -10.51 14.84
C ASP A 155 3.27 -9.31 15.08
N VAL A 156 2.54 -8.93 14.04
CA VAL A 156 1.43 -7.97 14.12
C VAL A 156 0.13 -8.71 14.41
N THR A 157 -0.77 -8.10 15.18
CA THR A 157 -2.05 -8.73 15.50
C THR A 157 -2.94 -8.76 14.26
N LYS A 158 -3.42 -9.94 13.85
CA LYS A 158 -4.44 -10.10 12.81
C LYS A 158 -5.78 -10.48 13.46
N LEU A 159 -6.77 -9.61 13.32
CA LEU A 159 -8.14 -9.82 13.79
C LEU A 159 -8.90 -10.67 12.76
N THR A 160 -9.51 -11.76 13.23
CA THR A 160 -10.46 -12.54 12.43
C THR A 160 -11.80 -11.83 12.42
N LEU A 161 -12.32 -11.54 11.23
CA LEU A 161 -13.66 -10.97 11.04
C LEU A 161 -14.67 -12.08 10.80
N GLU A 162 -15.88 -11.92 11.36
CA GLU A 162 -16.99 -12.86 11.15
C GLU A 162 -17.85 -12.42 9.96
N GLU A 163 -17.85 -11.12 9.69
CA GLU A 163 -18.65 -10.47 8.66
C GLU A 163 -17.96 -10.55 7.28
N SER A 164 -18.71 -10.89 6.23
CA SER A 164 -18.25 -10.74 4.85
C SER A 164 -18.31 -9.28 4.42
N LEU A 165 -17.47 -8.88 3.45
CA LEU A 165 -17.47 -7.50 2.96
C LEU A 165 -18.82 -7.14 2.30
N ALA A 166 -19.40 -8.06 1.52
CA ALA A 166 -20.64 -7.82 0.79
C ALA A 166 -21.84 -7.57 1.72
N GLY A 167 -21.97 -8.37 2.78
CA GLY A 167 -23.06 -8.28 3.76
C GLY A 167 -22.85 -7.24 4.86
N LEU A 168 -21.76 -6.48 4.80
CA LEU A 168 -21.40 -5.54 5.86
C LEU A 168 -22.42 -4.40 5.96
N THR A 169 -23.04 -4.23 7.13
CA THR A 169 -23.89 -3.07 7.44
C THR A 169 -23.09 -1.95 8.09
N ARG A 170 -23.61 -0.71 8.09
CA ARG A 170 -22.96 0.44 8.75
C ARG A 170 -22.64 0.20 10.22
N GLY A 171 -23.57 -0.43 10.96
CA GLY A 171 -23.37 -0.76 12.37
C GLY A 171 -22.23 -1.77 12.57
N GLN A 172 -22.15 -2.78 11.71
CA GLN A 172 -21.07 -3.77 11.74
C GLN A 172 -19.72 -3.15 11.34
N ALA A 173 -19.68 -2.28 10.33
CA ALA A 173 -18.46 -1.58 9.94
C ALA A 173 -17.87 -0.78 11.12
N ILE A 174 -18.70 0.01 11.80
CA ILE A 174 -18.28 0.77 13.00
C ILE A 174 -17.84 -0.18 14.12
N ALA A 175 -18.52 -1.33 14.29
CA ALA A 175 -18.13 -2.33 15.28
C ALA A 175 -16.77 -2.96 14.96
N VAL A 176 -16.47 -3.28 13.70
CA VAL A 176 -15.16 -3.78 13.25
C VAL A 176 -14.07 -2.76 13.55
N LEU A 177 -14.24 -1.50 13.15
CA LEU A 177 -13.30 -0.43 13.46
C LEU A 177 -13.06 -0.29 14.97
N THR A 178 -14.15 -0.34 15.75
CA THR A 178 -14.07 -0.28 17.21
C THR A 178 -13.31 -1.48 17.80
N LYS A 179 -13.57 -2.71 17.33
CA LYS A 179 -12.88 -3.94 17.76
C LYS A 179 -11.38 -3.84 17.49
N MET A 180 -10.98 -3.37 16.31
CA MET A 180 -9.56 -3.18 15.96
C MET A 180 -8.87 -2.15 16.87
N ALA A 181 -9.48 -0.99 17.09
CA ALA A 181 -8.95 0.03 17.99
C ALA A 181 -8.86 -0.47 19.45
N GLN A 182 -9.86 -1.23 19.92
CA GLN A 182 -9.83 -1.86 21.23
C GLN A 182 -8.72 -2.91 21.34
N GLN A 183 -8.43 -3.65 20.27
CA GLN A 183 -7.36 -4.65 20.27
C GLN A 183 -5.99 -3.98 20.43
N ALA A 184 -5.73 -2.86 19.74
CA ALA A 184 -4.50 -2.10 19.96
C ALA A 184 -4.37 -1.59 21.41
N LYS A 185 -5.48 -1.15 22.01
CA LYS A 185 -5.52 -0.77 23.44
C LYS A 185 -5.20 -1.95 24.35
N LYS A 186 -5.71 -3.14 24.08
CA LYS A 186 -5.36 -4.38 24.82
C LYS A 186 -3.89 -4.74 24.68
N ASN A 187 -3.29 -4.46 23.52
CA ASN A 187 -1.86 -4.62 23.29
C ASN A 187 -0.99 -3.59 24.05
N GLY A 188 -1.59 -2.67 24.80
CA GLY A 188 -0.88 -1.68 25.62
C GLY A 188 -0.58 -0.37 24.90
N VAL A 189 -1.10 -0.17 23.69
CA VAL A 189 -0.95 1.08 22.93
C VAL A 189 -2.28 1.84 22.93
N GLY A 190 -2.35 2.93 23.70
CA GLY A 190 -3.50 3.81 23.75
C GLY A 190 -3.33 5.07 22.90
N GLY A 191 -4.45 5.76 22.63
CA GLY A 191 -4.45 7.05 21.94
C GLY A 191 -5.23 7.04 20.62
N PRO A 192 -5.19 8.14 19.86
CA PRO A 192 -5.82 8.20 18.56
C PRO A 192 -5.11 7.28 17.57
N GLY A 193 -5.88 6.68 16.68
CA GLY A 193 -5.39 5.91 15.56
C GLY A 193 -6.19 6.19 14.31
N GLU A 194 -5.66 5.75 13.19
CA GLU A 194 -6.28 5.87 11.88
C GLU A 194 -6.30 4.51 11.19
N PHE A 195 -7.13 4.39 10.16
CA PHE A 195 -7.27 3.19 9.37
C PHE A 195 -6.81 3.44 7.95
N VAL A 196 -6.11 2.47 7.37
CA VAL A 196 -5.84 2.43 5.94
C VAL A 196 -6.54 1.20 5.37
N ALA A 197 -7.40 1.41 4.39
CA ALA A 197 -8.24 0.38 3.79
C ALA A 197 -7.83 0.15 2.32
N GLY A 198 -7.80 -1.12 1.91
CA GLY A 198 -7.71 -1.48 0.49
C GLY A 198 -8.91 -0.97 -0.31
N ALA A 199 -8.79 -0.98 -1.63
CA ALA A 199 -9.76 -0.36 -2.53
C ALA A 199 -11.19 -0.87 -2.31
N LYS A 200 -11.42 -2.20 -2.27
CA LYS A 200 -12.76 -2.78 -2.11
C LYS A 200 -13.36 -2.50 -0.73
N VAL A 201 -12.56 -2.51 0.33
CA VAL A 201 -13.02 -2.13 1.67
C VAL A 201 -13.44 -0.67 1.70
N TYR A 202 -12.64 0.22 1.11
CA TYR A 202 -12.94 1.64 1.07
C TYR A 202 -14.21 1.95 0.25
N GLU A 203 -14.34 1.37 -0.94
CA GLU A 203 -15.55 1.42 -1.77
C GLU A 203 -16.79 1.04 -0.96
N LYS A 204 -16.76 -0.13 -0.29
CA LYS A 204 -17.89 -0.59 0.52
C LYS A 204 -18.22 0.36 1.66
N PHE A 205 -17.21 0.98 2.29
CA PHE A 205 -17.43 1.92 3.39
C PHE A 205 -18.07 3.22 2.90
N VAL A 206 -17.74 3.67 1.69
CA VAL A 206 -18.37 4.80 1.02
C VAL A 206 -19.83 4.47 0.67
N ASP A 207 -20.11 3.27 0.13
CA ASP A 207 -21.47 2.82 -0.20
C ASP A 207 -22.40 2.74 1.02
N LEU A 208 -21.83 2.58 2.22
CA LEU A 208 -22.57 2.58 3.47
C LEU A 208 -23.01 3.97 3.95
N LEU A 209 -22.51 5.04 3.30
CA LEU A 209 -22.94 6.41 3.58
C LEU A 209 -24.15 6.80 2.72
N THR A 210 -25.02 7.62 3.30
CA THR A 210 -26.08 8.25 2.50
C THR A 210 -25.51 9.40 1.66
N LYS A 211 -26.22 9.76 0.58
CA LYS A 211 -25.83 10.87 -0.30
C LYS A 211 -25.64 12.20 0.44
N ALA A 212 -26.43 12.47 1.47
CA ALA A 212 -26.31 13.67 2.30
C ALA A 212 -25.08 13.65 3.22
N GLU A 213 -24.53 12.47 3.52
CA GLU A 213 -23.38 12.31 4.41
C GLU A 213 -22.05 12.39 3.67
N LEU A 214 -22.01 12.02 2.39
CA LEU A 214 -20.78 12.00 1.56
C LEU A 214 -19.99 13.31 1.66
N ASP A 215 -20.62 14.45 1.41
CA ASP A 215 -19.96 15.77 1.42
C ASP A 215 -19.45 16.19 2.80
N SER A 216 -20.06 15.66 3.88
CA SER A 216 -19.71 16.00 5.26
C SER A 216 -18.66 15.08 5.87
N GLN A 217 -18.62 13.82 5.42
CA GLN A 217 -17.80 12.75 5.99
C GLN A 217 -16.51 12.52 5.19
N ILE A 218 -16.53 12.76 3.88
CA ILE A 218 -15.33 12.71 3.04
C ILE A 218 -14.64 14.09 3.10
N LYS A 219 -13.53 14.17 3.82
CA LYS A 219 -12.72 15.39 3.97
C LYS A 219 -11.25 15.04 3.88
N ASP A 220 -10.48 15.88 3.20
CA ASP A 220 -9.02 15.74 3.08
C ASP A 220 -8.59 14.32 2.66
N GLU A 221 -9.25 13.78 1.63
CA GLU A 221 -9.01 12.43 1.08
C GLU A 221 -9.21 11.28 2.10
N SER A 222 -9.96 11.56 3.16
CA SER A 222 -10.28 10.59 4.20
C SER A 222 -11.77 10.55 4.48
N LEU A 223 -12.24 9.33 4.76
CA LEU A 223 -13.60 9.04 5.16
C LEU A 223 -13.68 9.04 6.69
N ASN A 224 -14.52 9.91 7.24
CA ASN A 224 -14.85 9.89 8.66
C ASN A 224 -16.06 8.96 8.89
N MET A 225 -15.87 7.91 9.71
CA MET A 225 -16.94 7.03 10.14
C MET A 225 -17.04 7.03 11.66
N GLY A 226 -18.01 7.78 12.19
CA GLY A 226 -18.15 7.97 13.63
C GLY A 226 -16.98 8.79 14.18
N SER A 227 -16.14 8.17 15.02
CA SER A 227 -14.94 8.81 15.59
C SER A 227 -13.64 8.38 14.91
N PHE A 228 -13.72 7.58 13.84
CA PHE A 228 -12.56 7.01 13.17
C PHE A 228 -12.32 7.65 11.82
N LYS A 229 -11.04 7.91 11.53
CA LYS A 229 -10.55 8.33 10.22
C LYS A 229 -10.11 7.10 9.42
N VAL A 230 -10.73 6.89 8.27
CA VAL A 230 -10.40 5.83 7.30
C VAL A 230 -9.83 6.49 6.05
N ILE A 231 -8.67 6.03 5.60
CA ILE A 231 -7.97 6.54 4.43
C ILE A 231 -7.88 5.39 3.43
N MET A 232 -8.07 5.68 2.15
CA MET A 232 -7.84 4.69 1.08
C MET A 232 -6.34 4.48 0.91
N ASP A 233 -5.90 3.23 0.76
CA ASP A 233 -4.52 2.94 0.42
C ASP A 233 -4.13 3.60 -0.91
N ASN A 234 -2.98 4.26 -0.92
CA ASN A 234 -2.40 4.94 -2.08
C ASN A 234 -0.96 4.50 -2.33
N ASP A 235 -0.45 3.56 -1.52
CA ASP A 235 0.91 3.08 -1.65
C ASP A 235 1.01 2.01 -2.74
N SER A 236 2.09 2.06 -3.51
CA SER A 236 2.47 0.96 -4.39
C SER A 236 3.98 0.87 -4.49
N TYR A 237 4.50 -0.35 -4.61
CA TYR A 237 5.92 -0.61 -4.85
C TYR A 237 6.09 -1.87 -5.67
N THR A 238 7.20 -1.95 -6.40
CA THR A 238 7.59 -3.17 -7.11
C THR A 238 8.45 -4.05 -6.22
N ASP A 239 8.05 -5.31 -6.05
CA ASP A 239 8.85 -6.39 -5.47
C ASP A 239 9.20 -7.41 -6.56
N ILE A 240 10.08 -8.36 -6.24
CA ILE A 240 10.39 -9.48 -7.13
C ILE A 240 10.03 -10.76 -6.39
N GLU A 241 9.11 -11.54 -6.95
CA GLU A 241 8.74 -12.86 -6.42
C GLU A 241 8.98 -13.91 -7.49
N ASN A 242 9.74 -14.94 -7.16
CA ASN A 242 10.09 -16.03 -8.09
C ASN A 242 10.68 -15.54 -9.43
N GLY A 243 11.44 -14.43 -9.40
CA GLY A 243 12.06 -13.83 -10.58
C GLY A 243 11.15 -12.89 -11.38
N ASN A 244 9.86 -12.78 -11.05
CA ASN A 244 8.92 -11.89 -11.71
C ASN A 244 8.72 -10.61 -10.89
N LYS A 245 8.60 -9.47 -11.59
CA LYS A 245 8.23 -8.20 -10.96
C LYS A 245 6.74 -8.25 -10.59
N VAL A 246 6.44 -7.96 -9.33
CA VAL A 246 5.07 -7.92 -8.81
C VAL A 246 4.85 -6.54 -8.17
N THR A 247 3.75 -5.88 -8.49
CA THR A 247 3.34 -4.65 -7.81
C THR A 247 2.58 -5.02 -6.54
N LYS A 248 2.99 -4.45 -5.41
CA LYS A 248 2.36 -4.62 -4.11
C LYS A 248 1.98 -3.27 -3.53
N SER A 249 0.99 -3.28 -2.64
CA SER A 249 0.53 -2.11 -1.91
C SER A 249 0.69 -2.32 -0.41
N LEU A 250 0.27 -1.36 0.41
CA LEU A 250 0.28 -1.53 1.86
C LEU A 250 -0.81 -2.54 2.27
N CYS A 251 -2.03 -2.33 1.79
CA CYS A 251 -3.20 -3.18 1.97
C CYS A 251 -3.61 -3.81 0.64
N ASP A 252 -3.93 -5.10 0.65
CA ASP A 252 -4.64 -5.71 -0.47
C ASP A 252 -6.11 -5.27 -0.47
N ASP A 253 -6.82 -5.48 -1.59
CA ASP A 253 -8.18 -4.94 -1.83
C ASP A 253 -9.18 -5.16 -0.68
N TYR A 254 -9.11 -6.32 -0.01
CA TYR A 254 -10.03 -6.76 1.05
C TYR A 254 -9.46 -6.60 2.46
N GLU A 255 -8.31 -5.93 2.60
CA GLU A 255 -7.65 -5.73 3.88
C GLU A 255 -7.84 -4.32 4.43
N ILE A 256 -7.75 -4.23 5.75
CA ILE A 256 -7.73 -2.97 6.47
C ILE A 256 -6.71 -3.07 7.61
N VAL A 257 -5.99 -1.99 7.84
CA VAL A 257 -5.04 -1.87 8.94
C VAL A 257 -5.40 -0.71 9.83
N TYR A 258 -5.46 -0.96 11.14
CA TYR A 258 -5.45 0.07 12.16
C TYR A 258 -4.02 0.38 12.57
N ARG A 259 -3.68 1.66 12.65
CA ARG A 259 -2.38 2.12 13.12
C ARG A 259 -2.52 3.23 14.16
N ALA A 260 -1.98 2.98 15.34
CA ALA A 260 -1.98 3.95 16.43
C ALA A 260 -0.95 5.06 16.16
N LEU A 261 -1.38 6.31 16.18
CA LEU A 261 -0.54 7.46 15.82
C LEU A 261 0.62 7.72 16.79
N ASN A 262 0.44 7.30 18.06
CA ASN A 262 1.39 7.54 19.15
C ASN A 262 2.02 6.23 19.65
N ALA A 263 2.36 5.29 18.74
CA ALA A 263 2.95 4.00 19.12
C ALA A 263 4.48 4.04 19.28
N GLY A 264 5.13 5.20 19.03
CA GLY A 264 6.58 5.36 19.13
C GLY A 264 7.35 4.99 17.86
N GLN A 265 6.64 4.82 16.74
CA GLN A 265 7.20 4.59 15.42
C GLN A 265 8.04 5.78 14.95
N LYS A 266 9.14 5.50 14.25
CA LYS A 266 10.10 6.52 13.77
C LYS A 266 10.84 6.00 12.54
N LEU A 267 11.13 6.89 11.59
CA LEU A 267 12.04 6.59 10.49
C LEU A 267 13.45 6.99 10.91
N CYS A 268 14.35 6.03 11.03
CA CYS A 268 15.75 6.30 11.33
C CYS A 268 16.58 6.35 10.05
N PHE A 269 17.43 7.35 9.90
CA PHE A 269 18.54 7.30 8.95
C PHE A 269 19.81 6.96 9.71
N LEU A 270 20.46 5.87 9.31
CA LEU A 270 21.69 5.41 9.95
C LEU A 270 22.91 6.04 9.30
N ARG A 271 24.05 5.84 9.95
CA ARG A 271 25.35 6.22 9.43
C ARG A 271 25.62 5.53 8.10
N LEU A 272 26.08 6.30 7.12
CA LEU A 272 26.52 5.79 5.83
C LEU A 272 27.87 5.08 5.94
N ASP A 273 28.01 4.02 5.15
CA ASP A 273 29.26 3.27 5.00
C ASP A 273 30.13 3.98 3.95
N ASP A 274 30.67 5.13 4.35
CA ASP A 274 31.49 5.99 3.50
C ASP A 274 32.75 6.46 4.25
N VAL A 275 33.83 6.74 3.52
CA VAL A 275 35.10 7.21 4.11
C VAL A 275 35.12 8.72 4.33
N VAL A 276 34.35 9.47 3.55
CA VAL A 276 34.22 10.93 3.63
C VAL A 276 33.02 11.28 4.50
N GLN A 277 31.83 10.84 4.12
CA GLN A 277 30.59 11.18 4.83
C GLN A 277 30.24 10.12 5.88
N ARG A 278 30.83 10.25 7.07
CA ARG A 278 30.69 9.31 8.19
C ARG A 278 29.56 9.63 9.16
N SER A 279 28.62 10.48 8.76
CA SER A 279 27.47 10.91 9.55
C SER A 279 26.16 10.38 8.95
N ALA A 280 25.14 10.24 9.77
CA ALA A 280 23.80 9.92 9.31
C ALA A 280 23.16 11.11 8.63
N VAL A 281 22.75 10.93 7.38
CA VAL A 281 22.03 11.94 6.58
C VAL A 281 20.92 11.25 5.79
N PRO A 282 19.81 11.95 5.47
CA PRO A 282 18.72 11.37 4.68
C PRO A 282 19.16 10.94 3.29
N VAL A 283 19.96 11.77 2.61
CA VAL A 283 20.51 11.51 1.28
C VAL A 283 21.92 12.11 1.24
N TYR A 284 22.86 11.40 0.64
CA TYR A 284 24.21 11.88 0.35
C TYR A 284 24.53 11.60 -1.10
N SER A 285 24.80 12.63 -1.89
CA SER A 285 25.23 12.50 -3.27
C SER A 285 26.61 13.09 -3.47
N PHE A 286 27.46 12.45 -4.25
CA PHE A 286 28.79 12.94 -4.56
C PHE A 286 29.22 12.47 -5.94
N THR A 287 30.14 13.22 -6.54
CA THR A 287 30.68 12.91 -7.85
C THR A 287 32.14 12.54 -7.78
N VAL A 288 32.55 11.62 -8.66
CA VAL A 288 33.95 11.21 -8.82
C VAL A 288 34.30 11.28 -10.30
N LYS A 289 35.42 11.93 -10.63
CA LYS A 289 35.91 11.98 -12.00
C LYS A 289 36.31 10.56 -12.44
N GLY A 290 35.77 10.11 -13.58
CA GLY A 290 36.16 8.83 -14.17
C GLY A 290 37.54 8.90 -14.82
N ASP A 291 38.36 7.88 -14.61
CA ASP A 291 39.65 7.74 -15.31
C ASP A 291 39.47 7.38 -16.81
N ASP A 292 38.27 6.94 -17.19
CA ASP A 292 37.92 6.48 -18.54
C ASP A 292 37.66 7.63 -19.54
N GLN A 293 37.74 8.90 -19.10
CA GLN A 293 37.44 10.10 -19.89
C GLN A 293 36.02 10.11 -20.50
N ARG A 294 35.11 9.28 -20.01
CA ARG A 294 33.75 9.15 -20.58
C ARG A 294 32.69 9.89 -19.76
N GLY A 295 33.09 10.78 -18.86
CA GLY A 295 32.19 11.58 -18.04
C GLY A 295 32.50 11.55 -16.54
N THR A 296 31.54 11.96 -15.73
CA THR A 296 31.63 12.03 -14.27
C THR A 296 30.69 11.00 -13.64
N LYS A 297 31.20 10.17 -12.72
CA LYS A 297 30.35 9.23 -11.98
C LYS A 297 29.60 9.97 -10.88
N LEU A 298 28.33 9.63 -10.71
CA LEU A 298 27.44 10.18 -9.70
C LEU A 298 27.00 9.05 -8.78
N TYR A 299 27.32 9.19 -7.49
CA TYR A 299 26.91 8.25 -6.46
C TYR A 299 25.90 8.89 -5.54
N THR A 300 24.82 8.18 -5.23
CA THR A 300 23.87 8.57 -4.18
C THR A 300 23.71 7.45 -3.16
N LYS A 301 23.83 7.81 -1.89
CA LYS A 301 23.74 6.90 -0.75
C LYS A 301 22.66 7.36 0.23
N SER A 302 21.92 6.42 0.76
CA SER A 302 21.00 6.61 1.88
C SER A 302 20.91 5.34 2.71
N LYS A 303 20.51 5.44 3.99
CA LYS A 303 20.32 4.27 4.86
C LYS A 303 19.07 4.41 5.72
N PRO A 304 17.88 4.43 5.10
CA PRO A 304 16.62 4.53 5.80
C PRO A 304 16.28 3.22 6.50
N PHE A 305 15.73 3.31 7.69
CA PHE A 305 15.28 2.16 8.47
C PHE A 305 14.01 2.51 9.26
N PRO A 306 12.84 2.04 8.79
CA PRO A 306 11.58 2.31 9.46
C PRO A 306 11.45 1.46 10.73
N LEU A 307 11.37 2.13 11.88
CA LEU A 307 11.16 1.48 13.18
C LEU A 307 9.70 1.52 13.55
N ILE A 308 9.13 0.33 13.75
CA ILE A 308 7.71 0.17 14.02
C ILE A 308 7.48 -0.50 15.37
N ASN A 309 6.35 -0.16 15.99
CA ASN A 309 5.86 -0.88 17.16
C ASN A 309 4.69 -1.76 16.73
N THR A 310 4.93 -3.06 16.64
CA THR A 310 3.96 -4.05 16.15
C THR A 310 2.69 -4.12 17.01
N LYS A 311 2.78 -3.77 18.31
CA LYS A 311 1.63 -3.70 19.23
C LYS A 311 0.64 -2.60 18.85
N GLY A 312 1.11 -1.54 18.18
CA GLY A 312 0.29 -0.41 17.73
C GLY A 312 -0.42 -0.63 16.39
N ILE A 313 -0.26 -1.82 15.81
CA ILE A 313 -0.80 -2.18 14.49
C ILE A 313 -1.71 -3.40 14.62
N VAL A 314 -2.89 -3.30 14.03
CA VAL A 314 -3.85 -4.38 13.97
C VAL A 314 -4.34 -4.52 12.54
N TRP A 315 -4.18 -5.70 11.97
CA TRP A 315 -4.67 -6.05 10.64
C TRP A 315 -6.02 -6.74 10.74
N ALA A 316 -6.85 -6.57 9.72
CA ALA A 316 -8.03 -7.40 9.51
C ALA A 316 -8.21 -7.62 8.00
N GLU A 317 -8.80 -8.75 7.66
CA GLU A 317 -9.09 -9.13 6.28
C GLU A 317 -10.54 -9.58 6.21
N PHE A 318 -11.30 -9.02 5.28
CA PHE A 318 -12.68 -9.42 5.06
C PHE A 318 -12.72 -10.66 4.17
N ALA A 319 -13.66 -11.56 4.45
CA ALA A 319 -13.91 -12.69 3.57
C ALA A 319 -14.36 -12.17 2.19
N GLN A 320 -13.69 -12.66 1.15
CA GLN A 320 -14.08 -12.41 -0.24
C GLN A 320 -15.36 -13.17 -0.55
N THR A 321 -16.26 -12.50 -1.27
CA THR A 321 -17.42 -13.19 -1.86
C THR A 321 -16.98 -13.74 -3.20
N ALA A 322 -17.18 -15.04 -3.44
CA ALA A 322 -16.80 -15.66 -4.70
C ALA A 322 -17.59 -15.04 -5.86
N SER A 323 -16.97 -14.82 -7.01
CA SER A 323 -17.67 -14.41 -8.23
C SER A 323 -17.82 -15.59 -9.19
N PHE A 324 -18.97 -15.65 -9.87
CA PHE A 324 -19.29 -16.70 -10.81
C PHE A 324 -19.66 -16.12 -12.18
N LYS A 325 -19.20 -16.77 -13.25
CA LYS A 325 -19.57 -16.38 -14.61
C LYS A 325 -21.03 -16.68 -14.88
N VAL A 326 -21.75 -15.69 -15.39
CA VAL A 326 -23.15 -15.79 -15.80
C VAL A 326 -23.21 -15.82 -17.33
N LYS A 327 -23.56 -16.97 -17.88
CA LYS A 327 -23.76 -17.15 -19.32
C LYS A 327 -25.24 -17.25 -19.62
N PHE A 328 -25.69 -16.47 -20.59
CA PHE A 328 -27.06 -16.53 -21.07
C PHE A 328 -27.13 -16.45 -22.59
N GLY A 329 -28.21 -16.98 -23.16
CA GLY A 329 -28.47 -16.97 -24.59
C GLY A 329 -29.95 -17.10 -24.93
N ALA A 330 -30.34 -16.54 -26.07
CA ALA A 330 -31.68 -16.67 -26.62
C ALA A 330 -31.69 -17.70 -27.77
N GLY A 331 -32.73 -18.54 -27.81
CA GLY A 331 -33.07 -19.31 -29.00
C GLY A 331 -33.59 -18.41 -30.13
N ALA A 332 -33.82 -18.98 -31.31
CA ALA A 332 -34.38 -18.25 -32.43
C ALA A 332 -35.74 -17.61 -32.09
N ASN A 333 -36.04 -16.46 -32.72
CA ASN A 333 -37.31 -15.71 -32.61
C ASN A 333 -37.53 -14.96 -31.28
N GLY A 334 -36.44 -14.51 -30.66
CA GLY A 334 -36.48 -13.53 -29.57
C GLY A 334 -35.08 -13.12 -29.13
N THR A 335 -35.01 -12.22 -28.17
CA THR A 335 -33.75 -11.76 -27.56
C THR A 335 -33.79 -11.96 -26.05
N LEU A 336 -32.61 -11.90 -25.42
CA LEU A 336 -32.45 -12.04 -23.98
C LEU A 336 -31.47 -10.99 -23.47
N ALA A 337 -31.90 -10.19 -22.51
CA ALA A 337 -31.06 -9.25 -21.77
C ALA A 337 -30.93 -9.71 -20.32
N ALA A 338 -29.85 -9.29 -19.65
CA ALA A 338 -29.61 -9.56 -18.25
C ALA A 338 -29.21 -8.28 -17.53
N THR A 339 -29.70 -8.08 -16.32
CA THR A 339 -29.31 -6.99 -15.44
C THR A 339 -28.94 -7.50 -14.04
N VAL A 340 -28.02 -6.79 -13.38
CA VAL A 340 -27.65 -6.97 -11.96
C VAL A 340 -27.61 -5.58 -11.35
N ASP A 341 -28.26 -5.38 -10.20
CA ASP A 341 -28.37 -4.07 -9.55
C ASP A 341 -28.89 -2.94 -10.47
N ASN A 342 -29.72 -3.30 -11.46
CA ASN A 342 -30.25 -2.45 -12.54
C ASN A 342 -29.24 -2.02 -13.64
N GLU A 343 -28.03 -2.58 -13.65
CA GLU A 343 -27.07 -2.39 -14.73
C GLU A 343 -27.07 -3.59 -15.68
N THR A 344 -27.02 -3.33 -16.99
CA THR A 344 -26.98 -4.39 -18.02
C THR A 344 -25.64 -5.10 -18.00
N ILE A 345 -25.66 -6.43 -18.00
CA ILE A 345 -24.46 -7.27 -18.10
C ILE A 345 -24.40 -7.99 -19.44
N GLU A 346 -23.19 -8.29 -19.92
CA GLU A 346 -22.98 -9.14 -21.09
C GLU A 346 -22.85 -10.63 -20.71
N SER A 347 -23.16 -11.52 -21.65
CA SER A 347 -23.02 -12.96 -21.43
C SER A 347 -21.55 -13.32 -21.21
N GLY A 348 -21.26 -13.95 -20.07
CA GLY A 348 -19.91 -14.26 -19.62
C GLY A 348 -19.36 -13.32 -18.55
N ALA A 349 -20.10 -12.27 -18.16
CA ALA A 349 -19.77 -11.39 -17.04
C ALA A 349 -19.61 -12.19 -15.73
N GLU A 350 -18.69 -11.73 -14.87
CA GLU A 350 -18.54 -12.24 -13.51
C GLU A 350 -19.44 -11.47 -12.57
N VAL A 351 -20.26 -12.21 -11.81
CA VAL A 351 -21.21 -11.67 -10.86
C VAL A 351 -20.91 -12.26 -9.49
N GLU A 352 -20.83 -11.41 -8.47
CA GLU A 352 -20.59 -11.82 -7.08
C GLU A 352 -21.70 -12.75 -6.57
N ALA A 353 -21.33 -13.72 -5.76
CA ALA A 353 -22.29 -14.63 -5.14
C ALA A 353 -23.27 -13.87 -4.23
N GLY A 354 -24.53 -14.29 -4.22
CA GLY A 354 -25.64 -13.66 -3.50
C GLY A 354 -26.30 -12.50 -4.24
N LYS A 355 -25.75 -12.03 -5.37
CA LYS A 355 -26.46 -11.06 -6.24
C LYS A 355 -27.53 -11.76 -7.06
N THR A 356 -28.60 -11.03 -7.36
CA THR A 356 -29.69 -11.51 -8.21
C THR A 356 -29.52 -10.99 -9.63
N VAL A 357 -29.42 -11.91 -10.59
CA VAL A 357 -29.48 -11.60 -12.02
C VAL A 357 -30.93 -11.65 -12.46
N VAL A 358 -31.42 -10.57 -13.07
CA VAL A 358 -32.73 -10.51 -13.71
C VAL A 358 -32.56 -10.68 -15.21
N LEU A 359 -33.14 -11.73 -15.77
CA LEU A 359 -33.13 -12.07 -17.18
C LEU A 359 -34.47 -11.68 -17.79
N THR A 360 -34.44 -10.88 -18.86
CA THR A 360 -35.64 -10.41 -19.57
C THR A 360 -35.61 -10.91 -21.01
N ALA A 361 -36.54 -11.81 -21.34
CA ALA A 361 -36.75 -12.32 -22.68
C ALA A 361 -37.75 -11.44 -23.44
N THR A 362 -37.39 -11.06 -24.67
CA THR A 362 -38.24 -10.29 -25.57
C THR A 362 -38.56 -11.15 -26.79
N PRO A 363 -39.73 -11.81 -26.84
CA PRO A 363 -40.16 -12.55 -28.03
C PRO A 363 -40.29 -11.64 -29.25
N SER A 364 -40.01 -12.17 -30.44
CA SER A 364 -40.37 -11.51 -31.71
C SER A 364 -41.88 -11.59 -31.98
N ASP A 365 -42.37 -10.79 -32.93
CA ASP A 365 -43.79 -10.78 -33.30
C ASP A 365 -44.33 -12.19 -33.62
N ASN A 366 -45.48 -12.52 -33.05
CA ASN A 366 -46.15 -13.83 -33.13
C ASN A 366 -45.41 -14.98 -32.42
N TYR A 367 -44.54 -14.67 -31.45
CA TYR A 367 -43.92 -15.66 -30.57
C TYR A 367 -44.17 -15.34 -29.10
N GLU A 368 -44.13 -16.38 -28.26
CA GLU A 368 -44.14 -16.29 -26.80
C GLU A 368 -43.04 -17.17 -26.19
N VAL A 369 -42.65 -16.90 -24.95
CA VAL A 369 -41.66 -17.73 -24.24
C VAL A 369 -42.22 -19.14 -24.06
N LYS A 370 -41.48 -20.12 -24.57
CA LYS A 370 -41.79 -21.54 -24.43
C LYS A 370 -41.31 -22.06 -23.09
N ALA A 371 -40.00 -21.95 -22.84
CA ALA A 371 -39.36 -22.48 -21.65
C ALA A 371 -37.98 -21.86 -21.44
N TRP A 372 -37.64 -21.71 -20.16
CA TRP A 372 -36.28 -21.48 -19.69
C TRP A 372 -35.59 -22.81 -19.41
N SER A 373 -34.28 -22.88 -19.66
CA SER A 373 -33.45 -24.07 -19.46
C SER A 373 -32.05 -23.67 -19.01
N GLY A 374 -31.34 -24.51 -18.28
CA GLY A 374 -29.99 -24.16 -17.86
C GLY A 374 -29.45 -24.93 -16.68
N LYS A 375 -28.28 -24.48 -16.20
CA LYS A 375 -27.66 -24.86 -14.93
C LYS A 375 -27.60 -23.64 -14.04
N SER A 376 -28.28 -23.69 -12.90
CA SER A 376 -27.99 -22.89 -11.72
C SER A 376 -27.99 -23.83 -10.51
N LYS A 377 -27.86 -23.30 -9.28
CA LYS A 377 -27.93 -24.09 -8.05
C LYS A 377 -29.24 -24.89 -7.97
N ASP A 378 -30.34 -24.31 -8.45
CA ASP A 378 -31.63 -24.97 -8.59
C ASP A 378 -31.84 -25.38 -10.05
N SER A 379 -32.32 -26.60 -10.32
CA SER A 379 -32.66 -27.01 -11.68
C SER A 379 -33.79 -26.11 -12.22
N LEU A 380 -33.53 -25.35 -13.29
CA LEU A 380 -34.49 -24.40 -13.86
C LEU A 380 -35.41 -25.08 -14.89
N VAL A 381 -36.72 -25.08 -14.63
CA VAL A 381 -37.76 -25.33 -15.64
C VAL A 381 -38.95 -24.42 -15.33
N GLU A 382 -39.00 -23.25 -15.97
CA GLU A 382 -40.12 -22.32 -15.89
C GLU A 382 -40.63 -22.00 -17.29
N THR A 383 -41.95 -21.88 -17.46
CA THR A 383 -42.61 -21.74 -18.77
C THR A 383 -43.56 -20.54 -18.78
N GLY A 384 -43.58 -19.81 -19.89
CA GLY A 384 -44.56 -18.74 -20.13
C GLY A 384 -44.27 -17.39 -19.46
N THR A 385 -43.13 -17.23 -18.78
CA THR A 385 -42.70 -15.95 -18.18
C THR A 385 -41.66 -15.25 -19.04
N ASN A 386 -41.79 -13.92 -19.20
CA ASN A 386 -40.80 -13.09 -19.91
C ASN A 386 -39.62 -12.70 -19.02
N GLU A 387 -39.73 -12.87 -17.71
CA GLU A 387 -38.69 -12.53 -16.75
C GLU A 387 -38.33 -13.73 -15.88
N MET A 388 -37.05 -13.84 -15.54
CA MET A 388 -36.51 -14.85 -14.63
C MET A 388 -35.47 -14.21 -13.72
N SER A 389 -35.59 -14.41 -12.42
CA SER A 389 -34.62 -13.95 -11.42
C SER A 389 -33.83 -15.12 -10.86
N ILE A 390 -32.51 -15.01 -10.85
CA ILE A 390 -31.61 -16.07 -10.36
C ILE A 390 -30.61 -15.46 -9.38
N GLU A 391 -30.61 -15.98 -8.15
CA GLU A 391 -29.53 -15.69 -7.20
C GLU A 391 -28.26 -16.46 -7.61
N VAL A 392 -27.14 -15.74 -7.71
CA VAL A 392 -25.87 -16.32 -8.10
C VAL A 392 -25.24 -16.99 -6.89
N GLU A 393 -25.28 -18.32 -6.83
CA GLU A 393 -24.57 -19.09 -5.80
C GLU A 393 -23.49 -20.02 -6.36
N GLY A 394 -23.37 -20.04 -7.68
CA GLY A 394 -22.46 -20.87 -8.45
C GLY A 394 -22.44 -20.44 -9.92
N PRO A 395 -21.71 -21.13 -10.81
CA PRO A 395 -21.74 -20.84 -12.24
C PRO A 395 -23.17 -20.93 -12.80
N VAL A 396 -23.62 -19.87 -13.46
CA VAL A 396 -24.96 -19.79 -14.06
C VAL A 396 -24.85 -19.92 -15.58
N GLN A 397 -25.62 -20.83 -16.15
CA GLN A 397 -25.79 -20.95 -17.60
C GLN A 397 -27.26 -21.10 -17.95
N VAL A 398 -27.86 -20.10 -18.60
CA VAL A 398 -29.30 -20.05 -18.88
C VAL A 398 -29.55 -19.88 -20.38
N SER A 399 -30.63 -20.48 -20.88
CA SER A 399 -31.10 -20.27 -22.24
C SER A 399 -32.62 -20.27 -22.28
N VAL A 400 -33.19 -19.31 -23.01
CA VAL A 400 -34.64 -19.19 -23.24
C VAL A 400 -34.99 -19.66 -24.65
N SER A 401 -36.13 -20.34 -24.79
CA SER A 401 -36.68 -20.78 -26.08
C SER A 401 -38.05 -20.18 -26.33
N PHE A 402 -38.39 -19.95 -27.59
CA PHE A 402 -39.65 -19.33 -28.01
C PHE A 402 -40.50 -20.31 -28.83
N LYS A 403 -41.82 -20.14 -28.81
CA LYS A 403 -42.79 -20.86 -29.66
C LYS A 403 -43.74 -19.86 -30.31
N ALA A 404 -44.28 -20.20 -31.47
CA ALA A 404 -45.27 -19.36 -32.14
C ALA A 404 -46.56 -19.27 -31.31
N THR A 405 -47.18 -18.09 -31.31
CA THR A 405 -48.52 -17.86 -30.75
C THR A 405 -49.54 -18.40 -31.76
N ASN A 406 -50.34 -19.39 -31.37
CA ASN A 406 -51.37 -20.00 -32.23
C ASN A 406 -52.62 -19.12 -32.37
#